data_AF-A0A916YZZ0-F1
#
_entry.id   AF-A0A916YZZ0-F1
#
_cell.length_a   1.000
_cell.length_b   1.000
_cell.length_c   1.000
_cell.angle_alpha   90.00
_cell.angle_beta   90.00
_cell.angle_gamma   90.00
#
_symmetry.space_group_name_H-M   'P 1'
#
loop_
_entity.id
_entity.type
_entity.pdbx_description
1 polymer ?
#
loop_
_entity_poly.entity_id
_entity_poly.type
_entity_poly.pdbx_seq_one_letter_code
_entity_poly.pdbx_strand_id
1 'polypeptide(L)'
;MNEGFIACWFAFMLLILYMTGWKEQVADGVSRRVLAVFLLAVFVLHDLWLPLGNHLILQASLIAAVGAAILSVADCRNAGLVVSMLLSSLFAGMSWTWARLMYRADPVFIGLHPIWDGPLLAGIIGGLLLERFRHQFTLIVFAALMAFVLIPVRAPGGDMVLGSWGWWDAFAIALLAARVTTLLKEFMRGLFHKARRGRFS
;
A
#
# COMPACT_ATOMS: atom_id res chain seq x y z
N MET A 1 -10.15 -9.44 -14.61
CA MET A 1 -10.59 -8.09 -14.17
C MET A 1 -9.72 -7.07 -14.88
N ASN A 2 -10.29 -5.94 -15.33
CA ASN A 2 -9.49 -4.90 -15.99
C ASN A 2 -8.48 -4.33 -14.99
N GLU A 3 -7.22 -4.27 -15.39
CA GLU A 3 -6.18 -3.65 -14.57
C GLU A 3 -6.54 -2.18 -14.31
N GLY A 4 -6.37 -1.74 -13.06
CA GLY A 4 -6.58 -0.36 -12.64
C GLY A 4 -8.01 -0.05 -12.18
N PHE A 5 -8.93 -1.00 -12.35
CA PHE A 5 -10.31 -0.82 -11.92
C PHE A 5 -10.43 -0.62 -10.41
N ILE A 6 -9.68 -1.40 -9.61
CA ILE A 6 -9.75 -1.33 -8.15
C ILE A 6 -9.14 -0.01 -7.67
N ALA A 7 -8.00 0.39 -8.23
CA ALA A 7 -7.35 1.64 -7.91
C ALA A 7 -8.25 2.85 -8.18
N CYS A 8 -8.86 2.90 -9.37
CA CYS A 8 -9.81 3.96 -9.73
C CYS A 8 -11.05 3.95 -8.82
N TRP A 9 -11.59 2.77 -8.53
CA TRP A 9 -12.76 2.65 -7.66
C TRP A 9 -12.49 3.10 -6.23
N PHE A 10 -11.36 2.67 -5.65
CA PHE A 10 -10.93 3.12 -4.34
C PHE A 10 -10.55 4.60 -4.32
N ALA A 11 -9.93 5.13 -5.37
CA ALA A 11 -9.68 6.57 -5.48
C ALA A 11 -10.99 7.37 -5.47
N PHE A 12 -12.03 6.90 -6.15
CA PHE A 12 -13.34 7.53 -6.16
C PHE A 12 -14.03 7.46 -4.79
N MET A 13 -14.03 6.29 -4.14
CA MET A 13 -14.55 6.15 -2.78
C MET A 13 -13.80 7.06 -1.79
N LEU A 14 -12.47 7.09 -1.89
CA LEU A 14 -11.61 7.91 -1.06
C LEU A 14 -11.91 9.39 -1.27
N LEU A 15 -12.14 9.82 -2.51
CA LEU A 15 -12.57 11.18 -2.82
C LEU A 15 -13.90 11.52 -2.13
N ILE A 16 -14.90 10.64 -2.23
CA ILE A 16 -16.21 10.84 -1.58
C ILE A 16 -16.03 10.96 -0.06
N LEU A 17 -15.37 9.98 0.58
CA LEU A 17 -15.10 9.98 2.02
C LEU A 17 -14.36 11.24 2.47
N TYR A 18 -13.39 11.68 1.67
CA TYR A 18 -12.63 12.89 1.96
C TYR A 18 -13.50 14.15 1.88
N MET A 19 -14.41 14.24 0.91
CA MET A 19 -15.35 15.37 0.77
C MET A 19 -16.44 15.37 1.85
N THR A 20 -16.87 14.19 2.32
CA THR A 20 -17.90 14.06 3.35
C THR A 20 -17.36 14.26 4.78
N GLY A 21 -16.08 14.60 4.93
CA GLY A 21 -15.49 14.99 6.21
C GLY A 21 -14.73 13.88 6.94
N TRP A 22 -14.60 12.68 6.37
CA TRP A 22 -13.89 11.55 6.98
C TRP A 22 -12.37 11.61 6.80
N LYS A 23 -11.82 12.83 6.65
CA LYS A 23 -10.41 13.07 6.32
C LYS A 23 -9.44 12.50 7.36
N GLU A 24 -9.83 12.50 8.63
CA GLU A 24 -8.99 12.05 9.73
C GLU A 24 -8.88 10.52 9.74
N GLN A 25 -9.99 9.83 9.55
CA GLN A 25 -10.06 8.38 9.49
C GLN A 25 -9.33 7.82 8.26
N VAL A 26 -9.42 8.52 7.13
CA VAL A 26 -8.85 8.03 5.86
C VAL A 26 -7.37 8.40 5.72
N ALA A 27 -6.99 9.63 6.03
CA ALA A 27 -5.68 10.17 5.68
C ALA A 27 -4.87 10.70 6.88
N ASP A 28 -5.37 10.55 8.12
CA ASP A 28 -4.68 10.84 9.39
C ASP A 28 -3.79 12.10 9.33
N GLY A 29 -4.44 13.25 9.10
CA GLY A 29 -3.79 14.55 9.09
C GLY A 29 -3.06 14.95 7.81
N VAL A 30 -3.09 14.15 6.73
CA VAL A 30 -2.57 14.60 5.43
C VAL A 30 -3.45 15.71 4.86
N SER A 31 -2.81 16.83 4.49
CA SER A 31 -3.52 17.98 3.93
C SER A 31 -4.17 17.65 2.59
N ARG A 32 -5.35 18.23 2.34
CA ARG A 32 -6.12 18.04 1.09
C ARG A 32 -5.28 18.38 -0.14
N ARG A 33 -4.45 19.41 -0.04
CA ARG A 33 -3.58 19.86 -1.12
C ARG A 33 -2.55 18.79 -1.48
N VAL A 34 -1.88 18.21 -0.48
CA VAL A 34 -0.87 17.17 -0.71
C VAL A 34 -1.50 15.93 -1.34
N LEU A 35 -2.64 15.47 -0.81
CA LEU A 35 -3.35 14.31 -1.37
C LEU A 35 -3.82 14.57 -2.81
N ALA A 36 -4.40 15.75 -3.09
CA ALA A 36 -4.87 16.10 -4.41
C ALA A 36 -3.72 16.22 -5.43
N VAL A 37 -2.61 16.86 -5.03
CA VAL A 37 -1.40 16.96 -5.87
C VAL A 37 -0.80 15.58 -6.14
N PHE A 38 -0.77 14.70 -5.13
CA PHE A 38 -0.29 13.33 -5.30
C PHE A 38 -1.15 12.55 -6.29
N LEU A 39 -2.48 12.55 -6.12
CA LEU A 39 -3.40 11.86 -7.03
C LEU A 39 -3.27 12.42 -8.45
N LEU A 40 -3.26 13.75 -8.60
CA LEU A 40 -3.08 14.41 -9.89
C LEU A 40 -1.75 14.02 -10.55
N ALA A 41 -0.65 14.01 -9.78
CA ALA A 41 0.65 13.60 -10.27
C ALA A 41 0.63 12.15 -10.74
N VAL A 42 0.03 11.23 -9.97
CA VAL A 42 -0.11 9.82 -10.36
C VAL A 42 -0.89 9.69 -11.66
N PHE A 43 -2.05 10.35 -11.80
CA PHE A 43 -2.86 10.27 -13.01
C PHE A 43 -2.17 10.87 -14.24
N VAL A 44 -1.56 12.06 -14.10
CA VAL A 44 -0.90 12.74 -15.22
C VAL A 44 0.38 12.01 -15.65
N LEU A 45 1.13 11.46 -14.70
CA LEU A 45 2.38 10.73 -14.98
C LEU A 45 2.15 9.26 -15.37
N HIS A 46 0.91 8.77 -15.33
CA HIS A 46 0.60 7.37 -15.59
C HIS A 46 0.91 6.96 -17.03
N ASP A 47 0.58 7.84 -17.98
CA ASP A 47 0.78 7.59 -19.42
C ASP A 47 2.23 7.83 -19.88
N LEU A 48 3.15 8.17 -18.96
CA LEU A 48 4.56 8.39 -19.27
C LEU A 48 5.40 7.15 -18.92
N TRP A 49 5.92 6.52 -19.97
CA TRP A 49 6.69 5.29 -19.92
C TRP A 49 8.17 5.62 -20.03
N LEU A 50 8.96 5.15 -19.08
CA LEU A 50 10.40 5.34 -18.99
C LEU A 50 11.09 3.99 -19.16
N PRO A 51 11.56 3.65 -20.38
CA PRO A 51 12.31 2.43 -20.60
C PRO A 51 13.68 2.55 -19.92
N LEU A 52 14.00 1.59 -19.05
CA LEU A 52 15.28 1.45 -18.38
C LEU A 52 15.95 0.16 -18.87
N GLY A 53 16.81 0.30 -19.86
CA GLY A 53 17.46 -0.83 -20.52
C GLY A 53 16.50 -1.64 -21.39
N ASN A 54 16.88 -2.88 -21.71
CA ASN A 54 16.19 -3.67 -22.74
C ASN A 54 14.96 -4.44 -22.24
N HIS A 55 14.73 -4.54 -20.93
CA HIS A 55 13.71 -5.44 -20.37
C HIS A 55 12.92 -4.85 -19.20
N LEU A 56 13.15 -3.59 -18.84
CA LEU A 56 12.50 -2.97 -17.69
C LEU A 56 11.87 -1.65 -18.10
N ILE A 57 10.58 -1.53 -17.85
CA ILE A 57 9.77 -0.37 -18.17
C ILE A 57 9.24 0.16 -16.84
N LEU A 58 9.60 1.39 -16.49
CA LEU A 58 9.03 2.09 -15.36
C LEU A 58 7.96 3.07 -15.83
N GLN A 59 6.84 3.15 -15.13
CA GLN A 59 5.93 4.28 -15.28
C GLN A 59 6.36 5.44 -14.38
N ALA A 60 6.24 6.66 -14.89
CA ALA A 60 6.61 7.86 -14.14
C ALA A 60 5.71 8.05 -12.90
N SER A 61 4.49 7.54 -12.91
CA SER A 61 3.58 7.49 -11.76
C SER A 61 4.20 6.75 -10.55
N LEU A 62 4.96 5.68 -10.80
CA LEU A 62 5.69 4.96 -9.75
C LEU A 62 6.78 5.83 -9.14
N ILE A 63 7.52 6.58 -9.96
CA ILE A 63 8.58 7.49 -9.48
C ILE A 63 7.99 8.53 -8.53
N ALA A 64 6.78 9.04 -8.80
CA ALA A 64 6.09 9.94 -7.90
C ALA A 64 5.73 9.28 -6.55
N ALA A 65 5.22 8.03 -6.56
CA ALA A 65 4.97 7.26 -5.34
C ALA A 65 6.23 7.00 -4.52
N VAL A 66 7.30 6.57 -5.18
CA VAL A 66 8.60 6.31 -4.54
C VAL A 66 9.22 7.59 -3.99
N GLY A 67 9.18 8.67 -4.76
CA GLY A 67 9.63 9.99 -4.32
C GLY A 67 8.87 10.46 -3.08
N ALA A 68 7.54 10.33 -3.06
CA ALA A 68 6.73 10.66 -1.89
C ALA A 68 7.07 9.81 -0.66
N ALA A 69 7.33 8.51 -0.84
CA ALA A 69 7.77 7.62 0.24
C ALA A 69 9.15 8.01 0.79
N ILE A 70 10.12 8.28 -0.10
CA ILE A 70 11.47 8.73 0.30
C ILE A 70 11.40 10.05 1.06
N LEU A 71 10.63 11.03 0.58
CA LEU A 71 10.43 12.29 1.27
C LEU A 71 9.80 12.09 2.66
N SER A 72 8.83 11.17 2.77
CA SER A 72 8.24 10.82 4.07
C SER A 72 9.23 10.18 5.04
N VAL A 73 10.20 9.41 4.56
CA VAL A 73 11.29 8.88 5.39
C VAL A 73 12.26 9.99 5.77
N ALA A 74 12.65 10.85 4.83
CA ALA A 74 13.57 11.96 5.06
C ALA A 74 13.03 12.97 6.08
N ASP A 75 11.72 13.22 6.08
CA ASP A 75 11.04 14.06 7.08
C ASP A 75 11.02 13.43 8.48
N CYS A 76 11.25 12.12 8.60
CA CYS A 76 11.15 11.41 9.86
C CYS A 76 12.44 11.57 10.68
N ARG A 77 12.36 12.39 11.73
CA ARG A 77 13.50 12.65 12.64
C ARG A 77 13.87 11.48 13.55
N ASN A 78 12.97 10.51 13.73
CA ASN A 78 13.21 9.39 14.64
C ASN A 78 13.82 8.20 13.86
N ALA A 79 15.13 7.99 14.04
CA ALA A 79 15.86 6.90 13.40
C ALA A 79 15.28 5.51 13.72
N GLY A 80 14.84 5.28 14.97
CA GLY A 80 14.24 4.01 15.37
C GLY A 80 12.94 3.72 14.61
N LEU A 81 12.16 4.77 14.34
CA LEU A 81 10.94 4.66 13.54
C LEU A 81 11.24 4.43 12.05
N VAL A 82 12.30 5.05 11.51
CA VAL A 82 12.75 4.80 10.14
C VAL A 82 13.19 3.34 9.98
N VAL A 83 14.02 2.83 10.89
CA VAL A 83 14.46 1.43 10.88
C VAL A 83 13.26 0.48 11.00
N SER A 84 12.31 0.77 11.90
CA SER A 84 11.12 -0.06 12.04
C SER A 84 10.26 -0.04 10.77
N MET A 85 10.08 1.11 10.12
CA MET A 85 9.38 1.21 8.83
C MET A 85 10.06 0.39 7.74
N LEU A 86 11.39 0.50 7.61
CA LEU A 86 12.15 -0.22 6.59
C LEU A 86 12.10 -1.73 6.82
N LEU A 87 12.35 -2.20 8.05
CA LEU A 87 12.25 -3.63 8.38
C LEU A 87 10.82 -4.16 8.20
N SER A 88 9.81 -3.39 8.59
CA SER A 88 8.41 -3.75 8.38
C SER A 88 8.05 -3.82 6.90
N SER A 89 8.60 -2.92 6.08
CA SER A 89 8.41 -2.95 4.63
C SER A 89 9.08 -4.15 3.98
N LEU A 90 10.27 -4.53 4.46
CA LEU A 90 10.96 -5.74 4.03
C LEU A 90 10.14 -6.98 4.37
N PHE A 91 9.67 -7.08 5.62
CA PHE A 91 8.86 -8.21 6.07
C PHE A 91 7.52 -8.30 5.30
N ALA A 92 6.80 -7.18 5.15
CA ALA A 92 5.56 -7.12 4.38
C ALA A 92 5.78 -7.46 2.89
N GLY A 93 6.87 -6.96 2.31
CA GLY A 93 7.27 -7.29 0.94
C GLY A 93 7.59 -8.78 0.77
N MET A 94 8.31 -9.37 1.72
CA MET A 94 8.56 -10.81 1.77
C MET A 94 7.27 -11.59 1.88
N SER A 95 6.36 -11.26 2.81
CA SER A 95 5.06 -11.95 2.95
C SER A 95 4.23 -11.90 1.67
N TRP A 96 4.18 -10.72 1.01
CA TRP A 96 3.51 -10.57 -0.28
C TRP A 96 4.15 -11.48 -1.34
N THR A 97 5.48 -11.44 -1.45
CA THR A 97 6.26 -12.29 -2.37
C THR A 97 5.98 -13.78 -2.15
N TRP A 98 6.05 -14.22 -0.89
CA TRP A 98 5.83 -15.61 -0.50
C TRP A 98 4.41 -16.07 -0.80
N ALA A 99 3.39 -15.26 -0.54
CA ALA A 99 2.00 -15.60 -0.89
C ALA A 99 1.87 -15.88 -2.39
N ARG A 100 2.47 -15.03 -3.25
CA ARG A 100 2.48 -15.26 -4.70
C ARG A 100 3.25 -16.51 -5.10
N LEU A 101 4.37 -16.81 -4.43
CA LEU A 101 5.17 -17.99 -4.72
C LEU A 101 4.42 -19.27 -4.35
N MET A 102 3.76 -19.29 -3.19
CA MET A 102 2.94 -20.41 -2.75
C MET A 102 1.84 -20.71 -3.77
N TYR A 103 1.13 -19.70 -4.28
CA TYR A 103 0.08 -19.92 -5.28
C TYR A 103 0.59 -20.39 -6.64
N ARG A 104 1.86 -20.08 -6.98
CA ARG A 104 2.49 -20.64 -8.18
C ARG A 104 2.90 -22.10 -7.99
N ALA A 105 3.33 -22.47 -6.79
CA ALA A 105 3.73 -23.83 -6.47
C ALA A 105 2.51 -24.75 -6.34
N ASP A 106 1.45 -24.28 -5.66
CA ASP A 106 0.22 -25.02 -5.46
C ASP A 106 -1.00 -24.06 -5.33
N PRO A 107 -1.96 -24.10 -6.27
CA PRO A 107 -3.15 -23.24 -6.23
C PRO A 107 -4.19 -23.65 -5.17
N VAL A 108 -3.98 -24.72 -4.39
CA VAL A 108 -4.95 -25.14 -3.35
C VAL A 108 -5.06 -24.13 -2.20
N PHE A 109 -4.06 -23.26 -1.99
CA PHE A 109 -4.02 -22.32 -0.86
C PHE A 109 -4.60 -20.92 -1.15
N ILE A 110 -5.34 -20.74 -2.24
CA ILE A 110 -5.93 -19.44 -2.59
C ILE A 110 -7.00 -19.07 -1.53
N GLY A 111 -6.82 -17.93 -0.86
CA GLY A 111 -7.73 -17.47 0.18
C GLY A 111 -8.93 -16.72 -0.42
N LEU A 112 -8.67 -15.57 -1.05
CA LEU A 112 -9.68 -14.79 -1.76
C LEU A 112 -9.38 -14.73 -3.25
N HIS A 113 -8.18 -14.26 -3.60
CA HIS A 113 -7.76 -14.16 -5.00
C HIS A 113 -6.23 -14.13 -5.10
N PRO A 114 -5.60 -14.86 -6.05
CA PRO A 114 -4.15 -14.99 -6.13
C PRO A 114 -3.38 -13.66 -6.24
N ILE A 115 -4.02 -12.65 -6.84
CA ILE A 115 -3.45 -11.32 -7.04
C ILE A 115 -3.60 -10.44 -5.80
N TRP A 116 -4.62 -10.69 -4.96
CA TRP A 116 -5.04 -9.78 -3.88
C TRP A 116 -4.54 -10.20 -2.50
N ASP A 117 -4.37 -11.50 -2.26
CA ASP A 117 -4.04 -11.99 -0.92
C ASP A 117 -2.66 -11.51 -0.45
N GLY A 118 -1.68 -11.46 -1.35
CA GLY A 118 -0.35 -10.89 -1.06
C GLY A 118 -0.39 -9.42 -0.63
N PRO A 119 -0.97 -8.50 -1.44
CA PRO A 119 -1.16 -7.12 -1.06
C PRO A 119 -2.00 -6.94 0.22
N LEU A 120 -3.03 -7.76 0.41
CA LEU A 120 -3.90 -7.72 1.59
C LEU A 120 -3.12 -8.08 2.86
N LEU A 121 -2.30 -9.13 2.83
CA LEU A 121 -1.40 -9.50 3.93
C LEU A 121 -0.40 -8.39 4.25
N ALA A 122 0.24 -7.80 3.22
CA ALA A 122 1.17 -6.68 3.42
C ALA A 122 0.47 -5.47 4.06
N GLY A 123 -0.76 -5.18 3.65
CA GLY A 123 -1.59 -4.15 4.23
C GLY A 123 -1.92 -4.42 5.70
N ILE A 124 -2.40 -5.63 6.04
CA ILE A 124 -2.71 -6.02 7.43
C ILE A 124 -1.47 -5.87 8.32
N ILE A 125 -0.31 -6.39 7.88
CA ILE A 125 0.96 -6.23 8.59
C ILE A 125 1.28 -4.75 8.79
N GLY A 126 1.16 -3.93 7.75
CA GLY A 126 1.40 -2.50 7.82
C GLY A 126 0.47 -1.78 8.81
N GLY A 127 -0.81 -2.12 8.84
CA GLY A 127 -1.80 -1.53 9.75
C GLY A 127 -1.67 -1.96 11.21
N LEU A 128 -1.11 -3.16 11.46
CA LEU A 128 -0.79 -3.64 12.81
C LEU A 128 0.44 -2.94 13.38
N LEU A 129 1.49 -2.80 12.56
CA LEU A 129 2.81 -2.30 12.96
C LEU A 129 2.88 -0.76 13.01
N LEU A 130 2.20 -0.07 12.10
CA LEU A 130 2.23 1.39 11.99
C LEU A 130 0.82 1.95 12.10
N GLU A 131 0.67 3.07 12.80
CA GLU A 131 -0.64 3.71 13.02
C GLU A 131 -0.84 4.92 12.08
N ARG A 132 0.22 5.66 11.78
CA ARG A 132 0.13 6.87 10.96
C ARG A 132 0.09 6.58 9.46
N PHE A 133 -0.74 7.32 8.72
CA PHE A 133 -0.90 7.13 7.28
C PHE A 133 0.40 7.22 6.50
N ARG A 134 1.17 8.28 6.77
CA ARG A 134 2.42 8.56 6.04
C ARG A 134 3.40 7.40 6.14
N HIS A 135 3.44 6.76 7.31
CA HIS A 135 4.31 5.62 7.57
C HIS A 135 3.79 4.35 6.88
N GLN A 136 2.48 4.11 6.94
CA GLN A 136 1.84 2.98 6.23
C GLN A 136 2.02 3.10 4.71
N PHE A 137 1.82 4.29 4.16
CA PHE A 137 2.06 4.58 2.75
C PHE A 137 3.50 4.24 2.36
N THR A 138 4.47 4.75 3.11
CA THR A 138 5.89 4.49 2.89
C THR A 138 6.20 2.99 2.93
N LEU A 139 5.72 2.30 3.96
CA LEU A 139 5.88 0.86 4.12
C LEU A 139 5.34 0.11 2.90
N ILE A 140 4.12 0.44 2.46
CA ILE A 140 3.45 -0.26 1.37
C ILE A 140 4.11 0.01 0.02
N VAL A 141 4.56 1.24 -0.24
CA VAL A 141 5.33 1.56 -1.46
C VAL A 141 6.58 0.68 -1.54
N PHE A 142 7.37 0.62 -0.46
CA PHE A 142 8.58 -0.21 -0.45
C PHE A 142 8.29 -1.71 -0.47
N ALA A 143 7.25 -2.17 0.23
CA ALA A 143 6.82 -3.56 0.19
C ALA A 143 6.38 -3.99 -1.23
N ALA A 144 5.61 -3.13 -1.92
CA ALA A 144 5.20 -3.37 -3.29
C ALA A 144 6.39 -3.38 -4.25
N LEU A 145 7.35 -2.48 -4.10
CA LEU A 145 8.60 -2.52 -4.89
C LEU A 145 9.35 -3.83 -4.68
N MET A 146 9.58 -4.22 -3.43
CA MET A 146 10.27 -5.48 -3.10
C MET A 146 9.54 -6.69 -3.69
N ALA A 147 8.21 -6.75 -3.59
CA ALA A 147 7.44 -7.89 -4.07
C ALA A 147 7.52 -8.09 -5.59
N PHE A 148 7.66 -7.01 -6.36
CA PHE A 148 7.80 -7.09 -7.81
C PHE A 148 9.26 -7.31 -8.25
N VAL A 149 10.25 -6.84 -7.47
CA VAL A 149 11.67 -7.09 -7.76
C VAL A 149 12.07 -8.53 -7.44
N LEU A 150 11.60 -9.10 -6.33
CA LEU A 150 12.00 -10.43 -5.86
C LEU A 150 11.37 -11.58 -6.66
N ILE A 151 10.12 -11.40 -7.10
CA ILE A 151 9.49 -12.31 -8.06
C ILE A 151 9.19 -11.51 -9.31
N PRO A 152 10.09 -11.53 -10.32
CA PRO A 152 9.67 -11.13 -11.64
C PRO A 152 8.52 -12.06 -12.03
N VAL A 153 7.32 -11.48 -12.15
CA VAL A 153 6.18 -12.14 -12.79
C VAL A 153 6.47 -12.15 -14.29
N ARG A 154 7.48 -12.92 -14.70
CA ARG A 154 7.84 -13.06 -16.11
C ARG A 154 7.24 -14.34 -16.65
N ALA A 155 6.47 -14.21 -17.72
CA ALA A 155 6.52 -15.21 -18.78
C ALA A 155 7.90 -15.06 -19.47
N PRO A 156 8.61 -16.15 -19.82
CA PRO A 156 9.91 -16.05 -20.49
C PRO A 156 9.79 -15.16 -21.74
N GLY A 157 10.54 -14.04 -21.77
CA GLY A 157 10.61 -13.10 -22.90
C GLY A 157 9.86 -11.77 -22.77
N GLY A 158 8.97 -11.57 -21.78
CA GLY A 158 8.20 -10.32 -21.64
C GLY A 158 8.94 -9.19 -20.92
N ASP A 159 8.61 -7.92 -21.17
CA ASP A 159 9.19 -6.79 -20.43
C ASP A 159 8.62 -6.71 -19.00
N MET A 160 9.48 -6.37 -18.03
CA MET A 160 9.07 -6.12 -16.66
C MET A 160 8.52 -4.71 -16.54
N VAL A 161 7.19 -4.59 -16.42
CA VAL A 161 6.52 -3.29 -16.25
C VAL A 161 6.24 -3.03 -14.78
N LEU A 162 6.87 -1.98 -14.24
CA LEU A 162 6.69 -1.50 -12.87
C LEU A 162 5.83 -0.24 -12.88
N GLY A 163 4.85 -0.18 -11.99
CA GLY A 163 3.88 0.92 -11.95
C GLY A 163 2.67 0.72 -12.87
N SER A 164 2.49 -0.47 -13.46
CA SER A 164 1.29 -0.78 -14.25
C SER A 164 0.00 -0.57 -13.47
N TRP A 165 -1.13 -0.52 -14.18
CA TRP A 165 -2.44 -0.45 -13.55
C TRP A 165 -2.68 -1.59 -12.53
N GLY A 166 -2.20 -2.82 -12.81
CA GLY A 166 -2.24 -3.93 -11.85
C GLY A 166 -1.35 -3.72 -10.60
N TRP A 167 -0.26 -2.97 -10.73
CA TRP A 167 0.56 -2.56 -9.59
C TRP A 167 -0.22 -1.58 -8.69
N TRP A 168 -0.90 -0.61 -9.29
CA TRP A 168 -1.75 0.35 -8.57
C TRP A 168 -2.95 -0.30 -7.88
N ASP A 169 -3.58 -1.29 -8.50
CA ASP A 169 -4.66 -2.06 -7.87
C ASP A 169 -4.15 -2.74 -6.59
N ALA A 170 -3.02 -3.44 -6.69
CA ALA A 170 -2.41 -4.10 -5.55
C ALA A 170 -2.00 -3.11 -4.45
N PHE A 171 -1.39 -1.99 -4.84
CA PHE A 171 -1.01 -0.91 -3.93
C PHE A 171 -2.24 -0.35 -3.18
N ALA A 172 -3.34 -0.09 -3.89
CA ALA A 172 -4.56 0.43 -3.32
C ALA A 172 -5.22 -0.57 -2.34
N ILE A 173 -5.23 -1.87 -2.68
CA ILE A 173 -5.68 -2.93 -1.76
C ILE A 173 -4.85 -2.94 -0.48
N ALA A 174 -3.53 -2.92 -0.59
CA ALA A 174 -2.65 -2.95 0.57
C ALA A 174 -2.85 -1.72 1.47
N LEU A 175 -2.98 -0.52 0.89
CA LEU A 175 -3.29 0.71 1.62
C LEU A 175 -4.64 0.63 2.34
N LEU A 176 -5.67 0.18 1.65
CA LEU A 176 -7.00 0.02 2.24
C LEU A 176 -6.97 -0.98 3.40
N ALA A 177 -6.35 -2.14 3.20
CA ALA A 177 -6.23 -3.18 4.23
C ALA A 177 -5.47 -2.67 5.46
N ALA A 178 -4.40 -1.90 5.27
CA ALA A 178 -3.69 -1.25 6.38
C ALA A 178 -4.60 -0.29 7.15
N ARG A 179 -5.35 0.55 6.43
CA ARG A 179 -6.28 1.49 7.06
C ARG A 179 -7.39 0.82 7.85
N VAL A 180 -8.05 -0.16 7.24
CA VAL A 180 -9.11 -0.92 7.92
C VAL A 180 -8.57 -1.59 9.17
N THR A 181 -7.36 -2.14 9.12
CA THR A 181 -6.72 -2.81 10.25
C THR A 181 -6.39 -1.85 11.38
N THR A 182 -5.90 -0.64 11.08
CA THR A 182 -5.66 0.40 12.09
C THR A 182 -6.95 0.89 12.74
N LEU A 183 -7.98 1.17 11.94
CA LEU A 183 -9.28 1.57 12.46
C LEU A 183 -9.90 0.49 13.36
N LEU A 184 -9.77 -0.78 12.97
CA LEU A 184 -10.22 -1.91 13.79
C LEU A 184 -9.47 -1.99 15.13
N LYS A 185 -8.15 -1.78 15.10
CA LYS A 185 -7.31 -1.75 16.31
C LYS A 185 -7.70 -0.62 17.25
N GLU A 186 -7.96 0.58 16.72
CA GLU A 186 -8.44 1.73 17.49
C GLU A 186 -9.83 1.47 18.09
N PHE A 187 -10.75 0.91 17.29
CA PHE A 187 -12.09 0.53 17.75
C PHE A 187 -12.03 -0.48 18.90
N MET A 188 -11.21 -1.53 18.76
CA MET A 188 -11.02 -2.53 19.82
C MET A 188 -10.44 -1.91 21.10
N ARG A 189 -9.41 -1.05 20.99
CA ARG A 189 -8.85 -0.33 22.15
C ARG A 189 -9.91 0.51 22.86
N GLY A 190 -10.77 1.21 22.11
CA GLY A 190 -11.88 1.96 22.66
C GLY A 190 -12.89 1.08 23.42
N LEU A 191 -13.26 -0.06 22.84
CA LEU A 191 -14.17 -1.03 23.45
C LEU A 191 -13.61 -1.59 24.76
N PHE A 192 -12.33 -1.99 24.78
CA PHE A 192 -11.65 -2.49 25.99
C PHE A 192 -11.58 -1.42 27.08
N HIS A 193 -11.29 -0.16 26.74
CA HIS A 193 -11.30 0.93 27.71
C HIS A 193 -12.68 1.17 28.31
N LYS A 194 -13.75 1.10 27.50
CA LYS A 194 -15.12 1.25 27.98
C LYS A 194 -15.52 0.09 28.91
N ALA A 195 -15.20 -1.15 28.53
CA ALA A 195 -15.49 -2.35 29.33
C ALA A 195 -14.75 -2.33 30.68
N ARG A 196 -13.52 -1.80 30.73
CA ARG A 196 -12.76 -1.68 31.98
C ARG A 196 -13.34 -0.63 32.93
N ARG A 197 -13.88 0.49 32.41
CA ARG A 197 -14.52 1.53 33.27
C ARG A 197 -15.85 1.07 33.86
N GLY A 198 -16.66 0.34 33.10
CA GLY A 198 -17.95 -0.19 33.58
C GLY A 198 -17.85 -1.32 34.61
N ARG A 199 -16.65 -1.81 34.92
CA ARG A 199 -16.42 -2.86 35.94
C ARG A 199 -16.07 -2.28 37.32
N PHE A 200 -15.98 -0.95 37.45
CA PHE A 200 -15.67 -0.23 38.70
C PHE A 200 -16.76 0.78 39.12
N SER A 201 -17.94 0.71 38.51
CA SER A 201 -19.15 1.47 38.86
C SER A 201 -20.24 0.51 39.31
#